data_AF-A0A954CLA4-F1
#
_entry.id   AF-A0A954CLA4-F1
#
_cell.length_a   1.000
_cell.length_b   1.000
_cell.length_c   1.000
_cell.angle_alpha   90.00
_cell.angle_beta   90.00
_cell.angle_gamma   90.00
#
_symmetry.space_group_name_H-M   'P 1'
#
loop_
_entity.id
_entity.type
_entity.pdbx_description
1 polymer ?
#
loop_
_entity_poly.entity_id
_entity_poly.type
_entity_poly.pdbx_seq_one_letter_code
_entity_poly.pdbx_strand_id
1 'polypeptide(L)' 'ADEGLWVLMDFGSVVLHIMMRDARAYYDLDNYWGDAPEVTLEPIAPRAA' A
#
# COMPACT_ATOMS: atom_id res chain seq x y z
N ALA A 1 -16.80 15.66 -8.14
CA ALA A 1 -16.45 14.23 -8.25
C ALA A 1 -15.21 14.08 -7.42
N ASP A 2 -15.28 13.36 -6.30
CA ASP A 2 -14.12 13.09 -5.45
C ASP A 2 -13.06 12.42 -6.32
N GLU A 3 -12.05 13.18 -6.73
CA GLU A 3 -10.90 12.65 -7.42
C GLU A 3 -10.29 11.61 -6.48
N GLY A 4 -10.29 10.33 -6.90
CA GLY A 4 -9.91 9.21 -6.04
C GLY A 4 -8.45 9.26 -5.64
N LEU A 5 -8.15 10.01 -4.58
CA LEU A 5 -6.80 10.21 -4.07
C LEU A 5 -6.27 8.99 -3.31
N TRP A 6 -7.16 8.08 -2.89
CA TRP A 6 -6.81 6.91 -2.08
C TRP A 6 -7.80 5.75 -2.33
N VAL A 7 -7.25 4.59 -2.68
CA VAL A 7 -7.95 3.30 -2.67
C VAL A 7 -7.42 2.43 -1.53
N LEU A 8 -8.35 1.92 -0.73
CA LEU A 8 -8.09 0.94 0.34
C LEU A 8 -8.59 -0.43 -0.10
N MET A 9 -7.79 -1.47 0.09
CA MET A 9 -8.20 -2.86 -0.14
C MET A 9 -7.86 -3.72 1.08
N ASP A 10 -8.85 -4.45 1.58
CA ASP A 10 -8.73 -5.30 2.77
C ASP A 10 -8.80 -6.78 2.35
N PHE A 11 -7.78 -7.56 2.73
CA PHE A 11 -7.67 -8.99 2.49
C PHE A 11 -7.66 -9.81 3.80
N GLY A 12 -8.05 -9.20 4.93
CA GLY A 12 -8.10 -9.81 6.26
C GLY A 12 -6.75 -9.89 6.97
N SER A 13 -5.74 -10.50 6.33
CA SER A 13 -4.38 -10.58 6.87
C SER A 13 -3.48 -9.42 6.45
N VAL A 14 -3.83 -8.75 5.35
CA VAL A 14 -3.07 -7.64 4.76
C VAL A 14 -4.04 -6.58 4.28
N VAL A 15 -3.68 -5.31 4.47
CA VAL A 15 -4.41 -4.14 3.94
C VAL A 15 -3.49 -3.38 2.98
N LEU A 16 -3.97 -3.12 1.76
CA LEU A 16 -3.22 -2.35 0.76
C LEU A 16 -3.75 -0.91 0.65
N HIS A 17 -2.81 0.03 0.72
CA HIS A 17 -3.06 1.47 0.56
C HIS A 17 -2.47 1.95 -0.78
N ILE A 18 -3.34 2.25 -1.76
CA ILE A 18 -2.93 2.84 -3.04
C ILE A 18 -3.28 4.32 -2.98
N MET A 19 -2.27 5.19 -2.94
CA MET A 19 -2.44 6.63 -2.73
C MET A 19 -1.82 7.43 -3.87
N MET A 20 -2.48 8.53 -4.25
CA MET A 20 -1.86 9.59 -5.03
C MET A 20 -0.76 10.27 -4.21
N ARG A 21 0.20 10.89 -4.89
CA ARG A 21 1.40 11.45 -4.26
C ARG A 21 1.09 12.45 -3.14
N ASP A 22 0.14 13.36 -3.38
CA ASP A 22 -0.23 14.40 -2.41
C ASP A 22 -0.88 13.81 -1.16
N ALA A 23 -1.72 12.80 -1.32
CA ALA A 23 -2.31 12.08 -0.19
C ALA A 23 -1.25 11.29 0.59
N ARG A 24 -0.32 10.59 -0.09
CA ARG A 24 0.78 9.88 0.59
C ARG A 24 1.64 10.83 1.42
N ALA A 25 1.94 12.01 0.90
CA ALA A 25 2.72 13.03 1.61
C ALA A 25 1.97 13.64 2.81
N TYR A 26 0.65 13.83 2.68
CA TYR A 26 -0.18 14.37 3.76
C TYR A 26 -0.35 13.38 4.92
N TYR A 27 -0.62 12.11 4.61
CA TYR A 27 -0.85 11.08 5.63
C TYR A 27 0.42 10.46 6.19
N ASP A 28 1.52 10.48 5.45
CA ASP A 28 2.86 10.03 5.87
C ASP A 28 2.86 8.67 6.61
N LEU A 29 2.08 7.72 6.09
CA LEU A 29 1.98 6.38 6.67
C LEU A 29 3.33 5.65 6.66
N ASP A 30 4.24 6.03 5.76
CA ASP A 30 5.59 5.45 5.68
C ASP A 30 6.37 5.70 6.96
N ASN A 31 6.27 6.92 7.52
CA ASN A 31 6.88 7.24 8.80
C ASN A 31 6.15 6.56 9.97
N TYR A 32 4.81 6.52 9.92
CA TYR A 32 4.01 5.86 10.95
C TYR A 32 4.33 4.36 11.10
N TRP A 33 4.53 3.66 9.98
CA TRP A 33 4.87 2.24 9.95
C TRP A 33 6.39 1.98 9.88
N GLY A 34 7.23 3.02 9.96
CA GLY A 34 8.68 2.90 9.75
C GLY A 34 9.40 2.02 10.78
N ASP A 35 8.84 1.87 11.97
CA ASP A 35 9.38 1.00 13.04
C ASP A 35 8.90 -0.46 12.92
N ALA A 36 7.98 -0.76 11.99
CA ALA A 36 7.47 -2.12 11.81
C ALA A 36 8.53 -3.02 11.15
N PRO A 37 8.61 -4.32 11.53
CA PRO A 37 9.51 -5.25 10.86
C PRO A 37 9.23 -5.35 9.36
N GLU A 38 10.26 -5.23 8.53
CA GLU A 38 10.13 -5.43 7.09
C GLU A 38 9.85 -6.91 6.77
N VAL A 39 8.83 -7.14 5.94
CA VAL A 39 8.49 -8.47 5.43
C VAL A 39 9.03 -8.60 4.02
N THR A 40 9.97 -9.52 3.81
CA THR A 40 10.44 -9.86 2.46
C THR A 40 9.36 -10.64 1.74
N LEU A 41 8.85 -10.10 0.63
CA LEU A 41 7.86 -10.75 -0.21
C LEU A 41 8.54 -11.66 -1.23
N GLU A 42 8.04 -12.88 -1.37
CA GLU A 42 8.47 -13.77 -2.45
C GLU A 42 8.00 -13.21 -3.81
N PRO A 43 8.83 -13.27 -4.86
CA PRO A 43 8.40 -12.85 -6.18
C PRO A 43 7.22 -13.67 -6.67
N ILE A 44 6.18 -13.00 -7.16
CA ILE A 44 5.10 -13.68 -7.87
C ILE A 44 5.69 -14.24 -9.16
N ALA A 45 5.78 -15.57 -9.27
CA ALA A 45 6.25 -16.21 -10.49
C ALA A 45 5.38 -15.72 -11.67
N PRO A 46 5.99 -15.35 -12.81
CA PRO A 46 5.21 -14.93 -13.97
C PRO A 46 4.25 -16.07 -14.34
N ARG A 47 2.97 -15.72 -14.53
CA ARG A 47 1.99 -16.70 -14.99
C ARG A 47 2.44 -17.18 -16.37
N ALA A 48 2.68 -18.49 -16.51
CA ALA A 48 2.95 -19.08 -17.81
C ALA A 48 1.80 -18.71 -18.77
N ALA A 49 2.17 -18.15 -19.92
CA ALA A 49 1.24 -17.65 -20.93
C ALA A 49 0.38 -18.77 -21.53
#